data_AF-A0A0F9DFJ4-F1
#
_entry.id   AF-A0A0F9DFJ4-F1
#
_cell.length_a   1.000
_cell.length_b   1.000
_cell.length_c   1.000
_cell.angle_alpha   90.00
_cell.angle_beta   90.00
_cell.angle_gamma   90.00
#
_symmetry.space_group_name_H-M   'P 1'
#
loop_
_entity.id
_entity.type
_entity.pdbx_description
1 polymer ?
#
loop_
_entity_poly.entity_id
_entity_poly.type
_entity_poly.pdbx_seq_one_letter_code
_entity_poly.pdbx_strand_id
1 'polypeptide(L)' 'MPCKINRGGFICYSHAFRFSGYYFELLRGEPMPLKLDGDPSLRTPAGFWDMWDEFKKIPEADREQYLA' A
#
# COMPACT_ATOMS: atom_id res chain seq x y z
N MET A 1 7.43 8.19 11.04
CA MET A 1 7.25 6.98 10.22
C MET A 1 8.42 6.04 10.47
N PRO A 2 8.21 4.84 11.06
CA PRO A 2 9.34 3.96 11.37
C PRO A 2 9.77 3.23 10.09
N CYS A 3 10.89 3.63 9.50
CA CYS A 3 11.55 2.83 8.48
C CYS A 3 11.96 1.48 9.12
N LYS A 4 11.39 0.34 8.70
CA LYS A 4 11.90 -0.97 9.16
C LYS A 4 13.14 -1.34 8.34
N ILE A 5 14.18 -1.76 9.05
CA ILE A 5 15.39 -2.31 8.47
C ILE A 5 15.10 -3.76 8.08
N ASN A 6 15.32 -4.12 6.81
CA ASN A 6 15.31 -5.52 6.38
C ASN A 6 16.64 -5.83 5.70
N ARG A 7 17.17 -7.05 5.90
CA ARG A 7 18.52 -7.55 5.56
C ARG A 7 19.16 -6.85 4.33
N GLY A 8 19.85 -5.73 4.56
CA GLY A 8 20.63 -5.01 3.54
C GLY A 8 20.10 -3.65 3.06
N GLY A 9 18.96 -3.15 3.56
CA GLY A 9 18.44 -1.84 3.17
C GLY A 9 17.44 -1.21 4.14
N PHE A 10 17.26 0.11 4.02
CA PHE A 10 16.21 0.86 4.70
C PHE A 10 14.99 0.93 3.79
N ILE A 11 13.88 0.30 4.17
CA ILE A 11 12.59 0.58 3.56
C ILE A 11 11.92 1.62 4.45
N CYS A 12 11.90 2.86 3.97
CA CYS A 12 11.02 3.87 4.53
C CYS A 12 9.66 3.66 3.89
N TYR A 13 8.81 2.93 4.62
CA TYR A 13 7.46 2.62 4.19
C TYR A 13 6.72 3.93 3.96
N SER A 14 6.22 4.09 2.75
CA SER A 14 5.19 5.07 2.42
C SER A 14 3.96 4.83 3.29
N HIS A 15 3.05 5.81 3.32
CA HIS A 15 1.74 5.64 3.93
C HIS A 15 1.07 4.34 3.45
N ALA A 16 0.65 3.51 4.40
CA ALA A 16 -0.08 2.29 4.12
C ALA A 16 -1.58 2.59 4.10
N PHE A 17 -2.28 2.02 3.14
CA PHE A 17 -3.68 2.26 2.88
C PHE A 17 -4.48 0.97 2.95
N ARG A 18 -5.67 1.05 3.55
CA ARG A 18 -6.65 -0.02 3.56
C ARG A 18 -7.87 0.41 2.76
N PHE A 19 -8.07 -0.20 1.59
CA PHE A 19 -9.18 0.13 0.70
C PHE A 19 -9.80 -1.14 0.09
N SER A 20 -11.14 -1.22 0.10
CA SER A 20 -11.90 -2.37 -0.42
C SER A 20 -11.40 -3.75 0.07
N GLY A 21 -10.94 -3.83 1.32
CA GLY A 21 -10.41 -5.07 1.92
C GLY A 21 -8.95 -5.39 1.56
N TYR A 22 -8.31 -4.62 0.69
CA TYR A 22 -6.89 -4.72 0.37
C TYR A 22 -6.07 -3.83 1.28
N TYR A 23 -4.84 -4.28 1.54
CA TYR A 23 -3.85 -3.51 2.29
C TYR A 23 -2.61 -3.33 1.39
N PHE A 24 -2.14 -2.10 1.24
CA PHE A 24 -1.03 -1.78 0.34
C PHE A 24 -0.32 -0.50 0.77
N GLU A 25 0.87 -0.27 0.24
CA GLU A 25 1.61 0.99 0.39
C GLU A 25 1.87 1.65 -0.97
N LEU A 26 2.15 2.95 -0.99
CA LEU A 26 2.46 3.69 -2.22
C LEU A 26 3.96 3.92 -2.39
N LEU A 27 4.63 2.96 -3.03
CA LEU A 27 6.05 3.10 -3.35
C LEU A 27 6.23 3.90 -4.63
N ARG A 28 6.73 5.14 -4.53
CA ARG A 28 6.98 6.05 -5.68
C ARG A 28 5.74 6.28 -6.57
N GLY A 29 4.55 6.24 -5.98
CA GLY A 29 3.27 6.42 -6.68
C GLY A 29 2.64 5.13 -7.21
N GLU A 30 3.32 3.99 -7.08
CA GLU A 30 2.80 2.68 -7.45
C GLU A 30 2.33 1.90 -6.22
N PRO A 31 1.24 1.12 -6.31
CA PRO A 31 0.72 0.34 -5.20
C PRO A 31 1.53 -0.94 -5.00
N MET A 32 2.05 -1.13 -3.80
CA MET A 32 2.71 -2.38 -3.39
C MET A 32 1.79 -3.13 -2.42
N PRO A 33 1.24 -4.30 -2.78
CA PRO A 33 0.36 -5.04 -1.90
C PRO A 33 1.09 -5.49 -0.64
N LEU A 34 0.45 -5.31 0.51
CA LEU A 34 0.91 -5.77 1.81
C LEU A 34 0.08 -6.98 2.27
N LYS A 35 0.69 -7.80 3.11
CA LYS A 35 0.01 -8.80 3.93
C LYS A 35 -0.67 -8.13 5.12
N LEU A 36 -1.57 -8.84 5.79
CA LEU A 36 -2.29 -8.33 6.97
C LEU A 36 -1.37 -7.92 8.15
N ASP A 37 -0.15 -8.46 8.21
CA ASP A 37 0.88 -8.10 9.20
C ASP A 37 1.70 -6.85 8.81
N GLY A 38 1.43 -6.28 7.63
CA GLY A 38 2.13 -5.12 7.08
C GLY A 38 3.42 -5.42 6.33
N ASP A 39 3.78 -6.70 6.17
CA ASP A 39 4.93 -7.07 5.35
C ASP A 39 4.54 -7.07 3.85
N PRO A 40 5.49 -6.75 2.94
CA PRO A 40 5.23 -6.82 1.50
C PRO A 40 4.76 -8.21 1.06
N SER A 41 3.71 -8.23 0.25
CA SER A 41 3.28 -9.45 -0.41
C SER A 41 4.16 -9.71 -1.63
N LEU A 42 4.73 -10.92 -1.70
CA LEU A 42 5.47 -11.38 -2.89
C LEU A 42 4.54 -11.75 -4.06
N ARG A 43 3.22 -11.73 -3.84
CA ARG A 43 2.20 -12.06 -4.84
C ARG A 43 1.15 -10.96 -4.87
N THR A 44 0.79 -10.53 -6.08
CA THR A 44 -0.33 -9.62 -6.28
C THR A 44 -1.64 -10.43 -6.26
N PRO A 45 -2.59 -10.14 -5.34
CA PRO A 45 -3.89 -10.80 -5.34
C PRO A 45 -4.66 -10.55 -6.64
N ALA A 46 -5.51 -11.50 -7.03
CA ALA A 46 -6.47 -11.29 -8.12
C ALA A 46 -7.40 -10.12 -7.76
N GLY A 47 -7.63 -9.19 -8.68
CA GLY A 47 -8.46 -7.99 -8.45
C GLY A 47 -7.75 -6.81 -7.77
N PHE A 48 -6.46 -6.95 -7.41
CA PHE A 48 -5.71 -5.85 -6.80
C PHE A 48 -5.57 -4.65 -7.75
N TRP A 49 -5.33 -4.90 -9.03
CA TRP A 49 -5.20 -3.83 -10.03
C TRP A 49 -6.54 -3.14 -10.31
N ASP A 50 -7.64 -3.89 -10.30
CA ASP A 50 -8.99 -3.31 -10.41
C ASP A 50 -9.28 -2.39 -9.23
N MET A 51 -8.95 -2.83 -8.01
CA MET A 51 -9.04 -2.00 -6.80
C MET A 51 -8.15 -0.76 -6.91
N TRP A 52 -6.92 -0.89 -7.42
CA TRP A 52 -6.03 0.25 -7.61
C TRP A 52 -6.60 1.28 -8.58
N ASP A 53 -7.20 0.82 -9.68
CA ASP A 53 -7.87 1.69 -10.63
C ASP A 53 -9.05 2.43 -10.01
N GLU A 54 -9.77 1.82 -9.07
CA GLU A 54 -10.79 2.51 -8.26
C GLU A 54 -10.17 3.52 -7.31
N PHE A 55 -9.11 3.15 -6.59
CA PHE A 55 -8.44 4.02 -5.63
C PHE A 55 -7.84 5.28 -6.29
N LYS A 56 -7.30 5.16 -7.51
CA LYS A 56 -6.78 6.31 -8.28
C LYS A 56 -7.85 7.34 -8.63
N LYS A 57 -9.13 6.93 -8.73
CA LYS A 57 -10.24 7.86 -9.01
C LYS A 57 -10.56 8.75 -7.81
N ILE A 58 -10.13 8.36 -6.61
CA ILE A 58 -10.31 9.14 -5.39
C ILE A 58 -9.30 10.30 -5.42
N PRO A 59 -9.74 11.56 -5.18
CA PRO A 59 -8.85 12.70 -5.04
C PRO A 59 -7.82 12.47 -3.94
N GLU A 60 -6.60 12.95 -4.12
CA GLU A 60 -5.50 12.71 -3.16
C GLU A 60 -5.83 13.22 -1.75
N ALA A 61 -6.50 14.38 -1.65
CA ALA A 61 -6.98 14.94 -0.39
C ALA A 61 -7.91 14.00 0.39
N ASP A 62 -8.67 13.17 -0.33
CA ASP A 62 -9.64 12.23 0.27
C ASP A 62 -9.03 10.85 0.53
N ARG A 63 -7.78 10.61 0.11
CA ARG A 63 -7.11 9.31 0.33
C ARG A 63 -6.65 9.13 1.77
N GLU A 64 -6.46 10.22 2.52
CA GLU A 64 -6.00 10.19 3.91
C GLU A 64 -6.97 9.41 4.83
N GLN A 65 -8.26 9.37 4.49
CA GLN A 65 -9.25 8.60 5.27
C GLN A 65 -9.03 7.08 5.21
N TYR A 66 -8.22 6.61 4.26
CA TYR A 66 -7.91 5.19 4.07
C TYR A 66 -6.53 4.82 4.64
N LEU A 67 -5.84 5.74 5.31
CA LEU A 67 -4.60 5.43 6.02
C LEU A 67 -4.88 4.39 7.12
N ALA A 68 -4.06 3.34 7.16
CA ALA A 68 -4.20 2.23 8.11
C ALA A 68 -3.30 2.39 9.34
#